data_AF-A0A3N1X706-F1
#
_entry.id   AF-A0A3N1X706-F1
#
_cell.length_a   1.000
_cell.length_b   1.000
_cell.length_c   1.000
_cell.angle_alpha   90.00
_cell.angle_beta   90.00
_cell.angle_gamma   90.00
#
_symmetry.space_group_name_H-M   'P 1'
#
loop_
_entity.id
_entity.type
_entity.pdbx_description
1 polymer ?
#
loop_
_entity_poly.entity_id
_entity_poly.type
_entity_poly.pdbx_seq_one_letter_code
_entity_poly.pdbx_strand_id
1 'polypeptide(L)'
;MKQTDPQYKLRFPPELKEWVEAAASESGRSMNAEIVRRLQDSFKTQPRAGRSRMRGERLEEFGSPQEVHQKLLENAEEIQQLVGVLRLMESEKEVPVRQVENSPKSAIGNKRVGGPR
;
A
#
# COMPACT_ATOMS: atom_id res chain seq x y z
N MET A 1 5.06 -6.64 47.42
CA MET A 1 3.97 -5.68 47.15
C MET A 1 2.68 -6.47 47.03
N LYS A 2 1.60 -6.10 47.74
CA LYS A 2 0.31 -6.80 47.62
C LYS A 2 -0.35 -6.35 46.32
N GLN A 3 -0.83 -7.31 45.53
CA GLN A 3 -1.60 -7.01 44.33
C GLN A 3 -2.94 -6.40 44.72
N THR A 4 -3.24 -5.21 44.19
CA THR A 4 -4.42 -4.39 44.54
C THR A 4 -5.60 -4.60 43.59
N ASP A 5 -5.42 -5.39 42.53
CA ASP A 5 -6.45 -5.58 41.52
C ASP A 5 -7.66 -6.36 42.07
N PRO A 6 -8.89 -6.01 41.66
CA PRO A 6 -10.08 -6.74 42.05
C PRO A 6 -10.05 -8.17 41.50
N GLN A 7 -10.30 -9.15 42.38
CA GLN A 7 -10.36 -10.57 42.01
C GLN A 7 -11.80 -11.01 41.75
N TYR A 8 -12.07 -11.54 40.56
CA TYR A 8 -13.38 -12.07 40.19
C TYR A 8 -13.38 -13.59 40.16
N LYS A 9 -14.41 -14.20 40.76
CA LYS A 9 -14.64 -15.64 40.68
C LYS A 9 -15.49 -15.96 39.45
N LEU A 10 -14.82 -16.29 38.34
CA LEU A 10 -15.48 -16.70 37.11
C LEU A 10 -15.99 -18.14 37.21
N ARG A 11 -17.21 -18.38 36.70
CA ARG A 11 -17.79 -19.72 36.58
C ARG A 11 -17.59 -20.20 35.14
N PHE A 12 -16.60 -21.06 34.94
CA PHE A 12 -16.33 -21.63 33.61
C PHE A 12 -17.16 -22.90 33.39
N PRO A 13 -17.77 -23.07 32.20
CA PRO A 13 -18.11 -24.39 31.69
C PRO A 13 -16.85 -25.28 31.67
N PRO A 14 -16.99 -26.60 31.88
CA PRO A 14 -15.85 -27.52 31.99
C PRO A 14 -14.96 -27.48 30.75
N GLU A 15 -15.55 -27.54 29.56
CA GLU A 15 -14.84 -27.49 28.27
C GLU A 15 -14.03 -26.19 28.11
N LEU A 16 -14.63 -25.05 28.46
CA LEU A 16 -13.95 -23.76 28.35
C LEU A 16 -12.75 -23.69 29.29
N LYS A 17 -12.85 -24.29 30.48
CA LYS A 17 -11.72 -24.33 31.42
C LYS A 17 -10.55 -25.10 30.81
N GLU A 18 -10.80 -26.29 30.27
CA GLU A 18 -9.78 -27.14 29.65
C GLU A 18 -9.08 -26.43 28.48
N TRP A 19 -9.84 -25.74 27.62
CA TRP A 19 -9.26 -24.99 26.50
C TRP A 19 -8.33 -23.87 26.96
N VAL A 20 -8.69 -23.14 28.03
CA VAL A 20 -7.85 -22.08 28.58
C VAL A 20 -6.62 -22.67 29.27
N GLU A 21 -6.76 -23.80 29.95
CA GLU A 21 -5.66 -24.55 30.58
C GLU A 21 -4.61 -25.00 29.55
N ALA A 22 -5.07 -25.61 28.45
CA ALA A 22 -4.21 -26.04 27.35
C ALA A 22 -3.50 -24.85 26.68
N ALA A 23 -4.24 -23.77 26.37
CA ALA A 23 -3.68 -22.58 25.75
C ALA A 23 -2.66 -21.87 26.64
N ALA A 24 -2.89 -21.83 27.96
CA ALA A 24 -1.95 -21.26 28.92
C ALA A 24 -0.66 -22.08 28.98
N SER A 25 -0.78 -23.42 28.95
CA SER A 25 0.36 -24.34 28.89
C SER A 25 1.19 -24.13 27.63
N GLU A 26 0.54 -24.08 26.46
CA GLU A 26 1.19 -23.84 25.16
C GLU A 26 1.88 -22.47 25.10
N SER A 27 1.26 -21.44 25.68
CA SER A 27 1.79 -20.08 25.66
C SER A 27 2.82 -19.78 26.77
N GLY A 28 3.06 -20.75 27.66
CA GLY A 28 3.96 -20.61 28.81
C GLY A 28 3.46 -19.59 29.84
N ARG A 29 2.15 -19.34 29.89
CA ARG A 29 1.52 -18.37 30.81
C ARG A 29 0.75 -19.10 31.91
N SER A 30 0.53 -18.40 33.03
CA SER A 30 -0.50 -18.85 33.97
C SER A 30 -1.88 -18.70 33.35
N MET A 31 -2.84 -19.53 33.78
CA MET A 31 -4.22 -19.44 33.31
C MET A 31 -4.78 -18.01 33.43
N ASN A 32 -4.50 -17.33 34.55
CA ASN A 32 -4.96 -15.96 34.76
C ASN A 32 -4.32 -14.97 33.77
N ALA A 33 -3.03 -15.13 33.46
CA ALA A 33 -2.34 -14.29 32.49
C ALA A 33 -2.87 -14.51 31.05
N GLU A 34 -3.19 -15.75 30.69
CA GLU A 34 -3.80 -16.09 29.40
C GLU A 34 -5.21 -15.49 29.27
N ILE A 35 -6.04 -15.59 30.32
CA ILE A 35 -7.38 -14.97 30.36
C ILE A 35 -7.27 -13.46 30.17
N VAL A 36 -6.38 -12.78 30.91
CA VAL A 36 -6.17 -11.34 30.80
C VAL A 36 -5.71 -10.96 29.39
N ARG A 37 -4.77 -11.71 28.80
CA ARG A 37 -4.26 -11.47 27.45
C ARG A 37 -5.38 -11.54 26.41
N ARG A 38 -6.20 -12.60 26.45
CA ARG A 38 -7.33 -12.80 25.51
C ARG A 38 -8.38 -11.70 25.65
N LEU A 39 -8.70 -11.31 26.89
CA LEU A 39 -9.61 -10.20 27.13
C LEU A 39 -9.05 -8.90 26.55
N GLN A 40 -7.79 -8.58 26.78
CA GLN A 40 -7.14 -7.39 26.19
C GLN A 40 -7.18 -7.41 24.65
N ASP A 41 -6.91 -8.56 24.02
CA ASP A 41 -6.96 -8.69 22.56
C ASP A 41 -8.38 -8.53 22.01
N SER A 42 -9.39 -8.98 22.74
CA SER A 42 -10.79 -8.79 22.35
C SER A 42 -11.17 -7.29 22.24
N PHE A 43 -10.55 -6.42 23.04
CA PHE A 43 -10.79 -4.97 22.97
C PHE A 43 -9.98 -4.27 21.88
N LYS A 44 -8.85 -4.84 21.46
CA LYS A 44 -7.99 -4.32 20.38
C LYS A 44 -8.53 -4.64 18.99
N THR A 45 -9.15 -5.82 18.83
CA THR A 45 -9.50 -6.38 17.51
C THR A 45 -10.94 -6.09 17.08
N GLN A 46 -11.72 -5.31 17.85
CA GLN A 46 -13.03 -4.87 17.38
C GLN A 46 -12.86 -3.89 16.21
N PRO A 47 -13.34 -4.22 14.98
CA PRO A 47 -13.44 -3.22 13.93
C PRO A 47 -14.32 -2.08 14.45
N ARG A 48 -13.87 -0.85 14.21
CA ARG A 48 -14.47 0.41 14.65
C ARG A 48 -15.89 0.67 14.07
N ALA A 49 -16.63 -0.37 13.67
CA ALA A 49 -17.98 -0.24 13.13
C ALA A 49 -19.08 -0.05 14.19
N GLY A 50 -18.78 -0.31 15.48
CA GLY A 50 -19.80 -0.28 16.55
C GLY A 50 -19.49 0.60 17.78
N ARG A 51 -18.37 1.33 17.81
CA ARG A 51 -17.93 2.11 18.98
C ARG A 51 -17.80 3.62 18.78
N SER A 52 -18.43 4.19 17.75
CA SER A 52 -18.65 5.63 17.71
C SER A 52 -19.76 6.04 18.67
N ARG A 53 -19.49 6.09 19.99
CA ARG A 53 -20.20 7.04 20.87
C ARG A 53 -19.39 7.60 22.03
N MET A 54 -18.45 6.90 22.66
CA MET A 54 -17.80 7.44 23.85
C MET A 54 -16.44 6.80 24.11
N ARG A 55 -15.36 7.42 23.64
CA ARG A 55 -14.10 7.62 24.40
C ARG A 55 -13.15 8.40 23.50
N GLY A 56 -13.00 9.69 23.81
CA GLY A 56 -12.04 10.54 23.14
C GLY A 56 -10.63 10.01 23.38
N GLU A 57 -9.99 9.54 22.32
CA GLU A 57 -8.54 9.39 22.22
C GLU A 57 -8.21 9.26 20.72
N ARG A 58 -7.79 10.40 20.17
CA ARG A 58 -7.08 10.64 18.90
C ARG A 58 -7.89 10.67 17.59
N LEU A 59 -8.62 11.77 17.42
CA LEU A 59 -8.89 12.42 16.14
C LEU A 59 -7.66 13.27 15.76
N GLU A 60 -6.52 12.69 15.42
CA GLU A 60 -5.36 13.47 14.94
C GLU A 60 -4.52 12.64 13.95
N GLU A 61 -5.18 12.05 12.95
CA GLU A 61 -4.45 11.41 11.84
C GLU A 61 -4.71 12.08 10.50
N PHE A 62 -5.79 12.85 10.40
CA PHE A 62 -6.07 13.68 9.24
C PHE A 62 -6.35 15.09 9.77
N GLY A 63 -5.64 16.07 9.22
CA GLY A 63 -5.92 17.48 9.51
C GLY A 63 -7.36 17.84 9.18
N SER A 64 -7.78 19.06 9.48
CA SER A 64 -9.11 19.53 9.11
C SER A 64 -9.37 19.26 7.61
N PRO A 65 -10.63 19.04 7.18
CA PRO A 65 -10.93 18.84 5.76
C PRO A 65 -10.33 19.93 4.85
N GLN A 66 -10.19 21.15 5.38
CA GLN A 66 -9.54 22.27 4.71
C GLN A 66 -8.03 22.07 4.59
N GLU A 67 -7.35 21.63 5.65
CA GLU A 67 -5.90 21.33 5.61
C GLU A 67 -5.58 20.16 4.68
N VAL A 68 -6.42 19.11 4.68
CA VAL A 68 -6.26 17.98 3.76
C VAL A 68 -6.47 18.44 2.32
N HIS A 69 -7.50 19.25 2.07
CA HIS A 69 -7.74 19.82 0.75
C HIS A 69 -6.59 20.71 0.27
N GLN A 70 -6.08 21.58 1.16
CA GLN A 70 -4.96 22.48 0.88
C GLN A 70 -3.70 21.70 0.49
N LYS A 71 -3.35 20.66 1.26
CA LYS A 71 -2.21 19.78 0.95
C LYS A 71 -2.37 19.03 -0.36
N LEU A 72 -3.59 18.63 -0.71
CA LEU A 72 -3.86 17.99 -2.01
C LEU A 72 -3.66 18.95 -3.17
N LEU A 73 -4.00 20.23 -3.01
CA LEU A 73 -3.74 21.27 -4.02
C LEU A 73 -2.24 21.50 -4.18
N GLU A 74 -1.49 21.64 -3.09
CA GLU A 74 -0.03 21.80 -3.11
C GLU A 74 0.66 20.63 -3.84
N ASN A 75 0.31 19.40 -3.48
CA ASN A 75 0.85 18.21 -4.16
C ASN A 75 0.51 18.17 -5.65
N ALA A 76 -0.70 18.61 -6.04
CA ALA A 76 -1.10 18.63 -7.44
C ALA A 76 -0.24 19.63 -8.25
N GLU A 77 0.08 20.79 -7.68
CA GLU A 77 0.98 21.77 -8.30
C GLU A 77 2.40 21.23 -8.47
N GLU A 78 2.95 20.60 -7.43
CA GLU A 78 4.28 19.96 -7.49
C GLU A 78 4.35 18.89 -8.59
N ILE A 79 3.31 18.05 -8.71
CA ILE A 79 3.24 17.03 -9.75
C ILE A 79 3.22 17.68 -11.14
N GLN A 80 2.46 18.75 -11.34
CA GLN A 80 2.41 19.46 -12.63
C GLN A 80 3.77 20.05 -13.01
N GLN A 81 4.50 20.59 -12.04
CA GLN A 81 5.86 21.11 -12.27
C GLN A 81 6.82 19.99 -12.69
N LEU A 82 6.79 18.84 -11.99
CA LEU A 82 7.62 17.68 -12.33
C LEU A 82 7.30 17.13 -13.73
N VAL A 83 6.01 17.02 -14.09
CA VAL A 83 5.58 16.62 -15.43
C VAL A 83 6.08 17.61 -16.50
N GLY A 84 6.06 18.91 -16.20
CA GLY A 84 6.62 19.93 -17.08
C GLY A 84 8.12 19.75 -17.33
N VAL A 85 8.90 19.51 -16.28
CA VAL A 85 10.34 19.25 -16.39
C VAL A 85 10.61 18.00 -17.23
N LEU A 86 9.89 16.91 -16.99
CA LEU A 86 10.05 15.68 -17.76
C LEU A 86 9.77 15.91 -19.25
N ARG A 87 8.75 16.69 -19.59
CA ARG A 87 8.44 17.05 -20.99
C ARG A 87 9.58 17.81 -21.66
N LEU A 88 10.22 18.74 -20.93
CA LEU A 88 11.37 19.48 -21.47
C LEU A 88 12.56 18.54 -21.71
N MET A 89 12.83 17.63 -20.78
CA MET A 89 13.87 16.62 -20.92
C MET A 89 13.62 15.63 -22.07
N GLU A 90 12.35 15.36 -22.40
CA GLU A 90 11.98 14.55 -23.57
C GLU A 90 12.22 15.31 -24.89
N SER A 91 11.97 16.63 -24.92
CA SER A 91 12.16 17.45 -26.12
C SER A 91 13.62 17.64 -26.54
N GLU A 92 14.57 17.55 -25.60
CA GLU A 92 16.01 17.63 -25.91
C GLU A 92 16.58 16.34 -26.52
N LYS A 93 15.81 15.24 -26.56
CA LYS A 93 16.27 13.95 -27.10
C LYS A 93 16.01 13.77 -28.60
N GLU A 94 15.24 14.64 -29.24
CA GLU A 94 15.03 14.62 -30.70
C GLU A 94 16.15 15.41 -31.42
N VAL A 95 17.30 14.75 -31.62
CA VAL A 95 18.36 15.27 -32.52
C VAL A 95 17.93 15.03 -33.97
N PRO A 96 17.89 16.03 -34.86
CA PRO A 96 17.51 15.81 -36.25
C PRO A 96 18.65 15.07 -36.97
N VAL A 97 18.39 13.82 -37.34
CA VAL A 97 19.28 13.01 -38.18
C VAL A 97 19.38 13.70 -39.55
N ARG A 98 20.54 14.30 -39.84
CA ARG A 98 20.85 14.85 -41.17
C ARG A 98 20.77 13.71 -42.20
N GLN A 99 19.89 13.84 -43.18
CA GLN A 99 19.83 12.90 -44.31
C GLN A 99 21.09 13.06 -45.15
N VAL A 100 21.93 12.02 -45.17
CA VAL A 100 23.05 11.90 -46.10
C VAL A 100 22.54 11.18 -47.33
N GLU A 101 22.47 11.91 -48.44
CA GLU A 101 22.22 11.38 -49.78
C GLU A 101 23.15 10.22 -50.09
N ASN A 102 22.62 9.08 -50.53
CA ASN A 102 23.37 8.09 -51.28
C ASN A 102 22.44 7.39 -52.27
N SER A 103 22.55 7.78 -53.54
CA SER A 103 21.95 7.10 -54.69
C SER A 103 22.55 5.70 -54.86
N PRO A 104 21.78 4.68 -55.29
CA PRO A 104 22.36 3.52 -55.95
C PRO A 104 22.10 3.54 -57.45
N LYS A 105 23.20 3.48 -58.21
CA LYS A 105 23.25 3.09 -59.62
C LYS A 105 22.58 1.73 -59.79
N SER A 106 21.47 1.65 -60.52
CA SER A 106 20.88 0.36 -60.92
C SER A 106 21.43 -0.09 -62.27
N ALA A 107 21.72 -1.37 -62.30
CA ALA A 107 22.59 -2.06 -63.21
C ALA A 107 21.97 -2.33 -64.58
N ILE A 108 22.90 -2.40 -65.54
CA ILE A 108 22.76 -2.85 -66.93
C ILE A 108 22.11 -4.24 -66.98
N GLY A 109 20.92 -4.33 -67.58
CA GLY A 109 20.23 -5.58 -67.90
C GLY A 109 19.95 -5.65 -69.40
N ASN A 110 20.98 -5.99 -70.18
CA ASN A 110 20.89 -6.17 -71.62
C ASN A 110 20.28 -7.55 -71.93
N LYS A 111 19.06 -7.63 -72.48
CA LYS A 111 18.56 -8.83 -73.14
C LYS A 111 18.08 -8.51 -74.55
N ARG A 112 18.59 -9.33 -75.45
CA ARG A 112 18.78 -9.12 -76.87
C ARG A 112 17.49 -9.24 -77.66
N VAL A 113 17.43 -8.41 -78.68
CA VAL A 113 16.61 -8.47 -79.89
C VAL A 113 16.91 -9.75 -80.66
N GLY A 114 15.89 -10.38 -81.27
CA GLY A 114 16.08 -11.41 -82.28
C GLY A 114 14.79 -12.15 -82.69
N GLY A 115 14.01 -11.58 -83.61
CA GLY A 115 13.33 -12.36 -84.66
C GLY A 115 14.27 -12.50 -85.88
N PRO A 116 13.83 -13.00 -87.07
CA PRO A 116 12.46 -13.28 -87.52
C PRO A 116 12.32 -14.64 -88.27
N ARG A 117 11.18 -14.82 -88.96
CA ARG A 117 10.98 -15.78 -90.08
C ARG A 117 11.83 -15.37 -91.30
#